data_AF-A0AAV4MQS3-F1
#
_entry.id   AF-A0AAV4MQS3-F1
#
_cell.length_a   1.000
_cell.length_b   1.000
_cell.length_c   1.000
_cell.angle_alpha   90.00
_cell.angle_beta   90.00
_cell.angle_gamma   90.00
#
_symmetry.space_group_name_H-M   'P 1'
#
loop_
_entity.id
_entity.type
_entity.pdbx_description
1 polymer ?
#
loop_
_entity_poly.entity_id
_entity_poly.type
_entity_poly.pdbx_seq_one_letter_code
_entity_poly.pdbx_strand_id
1 'polypeptide(L)'
;MSQFLPVENFRWLDSEELSKEDSDIGYILEVDLLYPKHLHNMHNDLPLAPEHVLITYVMLSNYSKNLCDEFGLKSTLPSKN
;
A
#
# COMPACT_ATOMS: atom_id res chain seq x y z
N MET A 1 -14.55 -8.10 -1.23
CA MET A 1 -15.47 -7.02 -1.66
C MET A 1 -14.83 -6.33 -2.85
N SER A 2 -15.52 -6.26 -3.99
CA SER A 2 -15.03 -5.63 -5.21
C SER A 2 -16.01 -4.53 -5.60
N GLN A 3 -15.77 -3.31 -5.15
CA GLN A 3 -16.48 -2.14 -5.65
C GLN A 3 -15.87 -1.72 -7.00
N PHE A 4 -16.66 -1.04 -7.83
CA PHE A 4 -16.18 -0.54 -9.13
C PHE A 4 -15.12 0.55 -8.91
N LEU A 5 -14.02 0.47 -9.66
CA LEU A 5 -12.97 1.48 -9.60
C LEU A 5 -13.42 2.72 -10.40
N PRO A 6 -13.31 3.95 -9.85
CA PRO A 6 -13.64 5.16 -10.61
C PRO A 6 -12.69 5.30 -11.81
N VAL A 7 -13.26 5.48 -13.00
CA VAL A 7 -12.51 5.48 -14.29
C VAL A 7 -12.45 6.85 -14.96
N GLU A 8 -13.43 7.74 -14.70
CA GLU A 8 -13.57 9.03 -15.38
C GLU A 8 -14.36 10.06 -14.55
N ASN A 9 -14.42 11.31 -15.04
CA ASN A 9 -15.16 12.44 -14.45
C ASN A 9 -14.69 12.89 -13.05
N PHE A 10 -13.38 12.83 -12.80
CA PHE A 10 -12.79 13.35 -11.57
C PHE A 10 -13.01 14.87 -11.45
N ARG A 11 -13.56 15.29 -10.32
CA ARG A 11 -13.71 16.70 -9.93
C ARG A 11 -13.29 16.88 -8.48
N TRP A 12 -12.74 18.06 -8.18
CA TRP A 12 -12.55 18.49 -6.79
C TRP A 12 -13.90 18.79 -6.16
N LEU A 13 -14.04 18.48 -4.88
CA LEU A 13 -15.23 18.71 -4.08
C LEU A 13 -14.90 19.66 -2.94
N ASP A 14 -15.86 20.50 -2.59
CA ASP A 14 -15.76 21.33 -1.40
C ASP A 14 -16.09 20.50 -0.14
N SER A 15 -15.61 20.95 1.02
CA SER A 15 -15.76 20.23 2.30
C SER A 15 -17.21 19.94 2.70
N GLU A 16 -18.16 20.72 2.19
CA GLU A 16 -19.60 20.56 2.45
C GLU A 16 -20.23 19.43 1.60
N GLU A 17 -19.62 19.06 0.47
CA GLU A 17 -20.11 18.00 -0.43
C GLU A 17 -19.66 16.59 0.04
N LEU A 18 -18.66 16.51 0.93
CA LEU A 18 -18.18 15.27 1.57
C LEU A 18 -19.16 14.80 2.66
N SER A 19 -20.31 14.24 2.26
CA SER A 19 -21.36 13.86 3.24
C SER A 19 -21.81 12.41 3.20
N LYS A 20 -21.28 11.56 2.31
CA LYS A 20 -21.73 10.15 2.21
C LYS A 20 -20.59 9.17 1.96
N GLU A 21 -20.33 8.31 2.93
CA GLU A 21 -19.41 7.18 2.80
C GLU A 21 -19.97 6.08 1.87
N ASP A 22 -21.30 6.01 1.71
CA ASP A 22 -22.02 5.02 0.87
C ASP A 22 -22.61 5.64 -0.40
N SER A 23 -21.83 6.44 -1.13
CA SER A 23 -22.24 6.98 -2.44
C SER A 23 -21.93 6.00 -3.57
N ASP A 24 -22.76 5.97 -4.62
CA ASP A 24 -22.48 5.25 -5.86
C ASP A 24 -21.25 5.83 -6.61
N ILE A 25 -20.79 7.02 -6.21
CA ILE A 25 -19.61 7.72 -6.74
C ILE A 25 -18.47 7.55 -5.74
N GLY A 26 -17.37 6.93 -6.19
CA GLY A 26 -16.16 6.79 -5.39
C GLY A 26 -15.39 8.11 -5.21
N TYR A 27 -14.73 8.27 -4.07
CA TYR A 27 -13.92 9.44 -3.73
C TYR A 27 -12.43 9.09 -3.68
N ILE A 28 -11.59 10.03 -4.10
CA ILE A 28 -10.14 10.00 -3.83
C ILE A 28 -9.88 11.12 -2.82
N LEU A 29 -9.28 10.76 -1.69
CA LEU A 29 -9.03 11.68 -0.59
C LEU A 29 -7.52 11.92 -0.47
N GLU A 30 -7.14 13.20 -0.42
CA GLU A 30 -5.81 13.62 0.01
C GLU A 30 -5.92 14.01 1.48
N VAL A 31 -5.30 13.22 2.37
CA VAL A 31 -5.43 13.37 3.83
C VAL A 31 -4.10 13.19 4.53
N ASP A 32 -3.93 13.92 5.64
CA ASP A 32 -2.88 13.66 6.61
C ASP A 32 -3.33 12.55 7.58
N LEU A 33 -2.52 11.50 7.73
CA LEU A 33 -2.83 10.38 8.63
C LEU A 33 -2.13 10.55 9.98
N LEU A 34 -2.91 10.66 11.05
CA LEU A 34 -2.41 10.59 12.42
C LEU A 34 -2.50 9.16 12.95
N TYR A 35 -1.35 8.50 13.12
CA TYR A 35 -1.31 7.10 13.55
C TYR A 35 -1.12 6.93 15.07
N PRO A 36 -2.12 6.40 15.81
CA PRO A 36 -2.08 6.34 17.27
C PRO A 36 -0.91 5.51 17.82
N LYS A 37 -0.15 6.08 18.78
CA LYS A 37 1.08 5.48 19.34
C LYS A 37 0.93 4.04 19.83
N HIS A 38 -0.22 3.69 20.41
CA HIS A 38 -0.46 2.36 20.97
C HIS A 38 -0.56 1.25 19.91
N LEU A 39 -0.79 1.59 18.63
CA LEU A 39 -0.90 0.63 17.53
C LEU A 39 0.43 0.38 16.79
N HIS A 40 1.47 1.20 17.05
CA HIS A 40 2.76 1.06 16.36
C HIS A 40 3.40 -0.30 16.61
N ASN A 41 3.40 -0.77 17.85
CA ASN A 41 4.01 -2.06 18.19
C ASN A 41 3.20 -3.25 17.63
N MET A 42 1.86 -3.13 17.60
CA MET A 42 1.00 -4.20 17.09
C MET A 42 1.09 -4.36 15.57
N HIS A 43 1.27 -3.26 14.84
CA HIS A 43 1.28 -3.27 13.37
C HIS A 43 2.69 -3.08 12.79
N ASN A 44 3.73 -3.34 13.56
CA ASN A 44 5.13 -3.15 13.13
C ASN A 44 5.52 -3.97 11.90
N ASP A 45 4.80 -5.07 11.65
CA ASP A 45 5.06 -5.95 10.51
C ASP A 45 4.40 -5.47 9.20
N LEU A 46 3.58 -4.41 9.24
CA LEU A 46 2.86 -3.88 8.08
C LEU A 46 3.24 -2.41 7.82
N PRO A 47 3.30 -1.99 6.55
CA PRO A 47 3.46 -0.57 6.22
C PRO A 47 2.21 0.22 6.66
N LEU A 48 2.40 1.50 6.95
CA LEU A 48 1.33 2.40 7.42
C LEU A 48 0.15 2.47 6.44
N ALA A 49 0.43 2.44 5.14
CA ALA A 49 -0.55 2.41 4.07
C ALA A 49 -0.07 1.46 2.96
N PRO A 50 -0.99 0.92 2.14
CA PRO A 50 -0.62 0.15 0.96
C PRO A 50 0.26 0.99 0.03
N GLU A 51 1.48 0.52 -0.21
CA GLU A 51 2.44 1.15 -1.10
C GLU A 51 2.79 0.22 -2.26
N HIS A 52 2.97 0.79 -3.45
CA HIS A 52 3.45 0.04 -4.60
C HIS A 52 4.99 -0.01 -4.57
N VAL A 53 5.53 -1.01 -3.88
CA VAL A 53 6.98 -1.22 -3.72
C VAL A 53 7.44 -2.50 -4.41
N LEU A 54 8.54 -2.39 -5.16
CA LEU A 54 9.24 -3.53 -5.72
C LEU A 54 10.20 -4.13 -4.67
N ILE A 55 9.94 -5.38 -4.27
CA ILE A 55 10.79 -6.08 -3.31
C ILE A 55 12.10 -6.48 -3.99
N THR A 56 13.20 -5.92 -3.49
CA THR A 56 14.55 -6.24 -3.96
C THR A 56 15.21 -7.30 -3.06
N TYR A 57 16.21 -8.01 -3.58
CA TYR A 57 16.91 -9.07 -2.83
C TYR A 57 17.44 -8.61 -1.46
N VAL A 58 17.89 -7.37 -1.35
CA VAL A 58 18.45 -6.83 -0.10
C VAL A 58 17.39 -6.68 1.01
N MET A 59 16.12 -6.50 0.65
CA MET A 59 14.98 -6.32 1.58
C MET A 59 14.51 -7.65 2.20
N LEU A 60 14.98 -8.78 1.68
CA LEU A 60 14.61 -10.10 2.18
C LEU A 60 15.27 -10.41 3.53
N SER A 61 14.57 -11.20 4.36
CA SER A 61 15.12 -11.80 5.58
C SER A 61 16.27 -12.76 5.25
N ASN A 62 17.13 -13.07 6.23
CA ASN A 62 18.23 -14.02 6.03
C ASN A 62 17.74 -15.41 5.61
N TYR A 63 16.61 -15.86 6.15
CA TYR A 63 16.00 -17.14 5.75
C TYR A 63 15.57 -17.12 4.28
N SER A 64 14.86 -16.08 3.86
CA SER A 64 14.40 -15.92 2.47
C SER A 64 15.57 -15.77 1.49
N LYS A 65 16.65 -15.11 1.89
CA LYS A 65 17.89 -15.00 1.10
C LYS A 65 18.53 -16.36 0.87
N ASN A 66 18.65 -17.20 1.90
CA ASN A 66 19.20 -18.55 1.78
C ASN A 66 18.37 -19.40 0.80
N LEU A 67 17.04 -19.33 0.87
CA LEU A 67 16.16 -20.03 -0.08
C LEU A 67 16.35 -19.50 -1.51
N CYS A 68 16.46 -18.19 -1.69
CA CYS A 68 16.73 -17.61 -3.01
C CYS A 68 18.06 -18.11 -3.60
N ASP A 69 19.05 -18.37 -2.76
CA ASP A 69 20.36 -18.89 -3.17
C ASP A 69 20.31 -20.38 -3.50
N GLU A 70 19.60 -21.15 -2.69
CA GLU A 70 19.36 -22.59 -2.91
C GLU A 70 18.61 -22.85 -4.21
N PHE A 71 17.58 -22.04 -4.52
CA PHE A 71 16.74 -22.22 -5.71
C PHE A 71 17.13 -21.33 -6.89
N GLY A 72 18.20 -20.52 -6.79
CA GLY A 72 18.67 -19.65 -7.87
C GLY A 72 17.68 -18.53 -8.26
N LEU A 73 16.86 -18.05 -7.32
CA LEU A 73 15.79 -17.06 -7.56
C LEU A 73 16.30 -15.60 -7.56
N LYS A 74 17.59 -15.36 -7.29
CA LYS A 74 18.17 -14.01 -7.28
C LYS A 74 17.89 -13.21 -8.55
N SER A 75 17.92 -13.86 -9.72
CA SER A 75 17.73 -13.21 -11.02
C SER A 75 16.29 -12.82 -11.33
N THR A 76 15.31 -13.38 -10.61
CA THR A 76 13.88 -13.06 -10.82
C THR A 76 13.46 -11.81 -10.06
N LEU A 77 14.25 -11.36 -9.09
CA LEU A 77 13.97 -10.17 -8.31
C LEU A 77 14.56 -8.92 -9.00
N PRO A 78 13.86 -7.79 -8.98
CA PRO A 78 14.36 -6.55 -9.55
C PRO A 78 15.65 -6.10 -8.82
N SER A 79 16.65 -5.69 -9.60
CA SER A 79 17.85 -5.04 -9.06
C SER A 79 17.51 -3.61 -8.66
N LYS A 80 18.12 -3.13 -7.58
CA LYS A 80 18.08 -1.70 -7.22
C LYS A 80 18.89 -0.95 -8.29
N ASN A 81 18.28 0.02 -8.98
CA ASN A 81 18.98 0.97 -9.84
C ASN A 81 19.85 1.91 -9.00
#